data_AF-A0A6A4RQ55-F1
#
_entry.id   AF-A0A6A4RQ55-F1
#
_cell.length_a   1.000
_cell.length_b   1.000
_cell.length_c   1.000
_cell.angle_alpha   90.00
_cell.angle_beta   90.00
_cell.angle_gamma   90.00
#
_symmetry.space_group_name_H-M   'P 1'
#
loop_
_entity.id
_entity.type
_entity.pdbx_description
1 polymer ?
#
loop_
_entity_poly.entity_id
_entity_poly.type
_entity_poly.pdbx_seq_one_letter_code
_entity_poly.pdbx_strand_id
1 'polypeptide(L)'
;MRDHFLSFMDTMFTKGHAELAPPLSEDEEHWYLPTFGVYHPRKPKPIRVVFNSSARYNGASLNDVLLTGPDLNNTLLGVLIRFRKEAIALTADIEQMFYCFLCSVHLHTSTSSKQLGSQRFSKFSSRKSLIRAITRLVHIVRLFSTSQKKNGCCKGWHYCKAEDTVEESNRASAIIIQAVQGEVYSQEIKCIQRHEKIPKSSPLKNLDPFIDAF
;
A
#
# COMPACT_ATOMS: atom_id res chain seq x y z
N MET A 1 -4.96 33.93 14.95
CA MET A 1 -4.84 32.69 14.14
C MET A 1 -4.50 31.50 15.04
N ARG A 2 -3.49 31.60 15.90
CA ARG A 2 -3.14 30.57 16.89
C ARG A 2 -4.34 30.10 17.73
N ASP A 3 -5.13 31.01 18.28
CA ASP A 3 -6.26 30.63 19.15
C ASP A 3 -7.35 29.86 18.40
N HIS A 4 -7.66 30.28 17.16
CA HIS A 4 -8.60 29.53 16.31
C HIS A 4 -8.06 28.13 15.97
N PHE A 5 -6.75 28.00 15.76
CA PHE A 5 -6.11 26.71 15.52
C PHE A 5 -6.20 25.81 16.76
N LEU A 6 -5.89 26.34 17.94
CA LEU A 6 -5.99 25.59 19.20
C LEU A 6 -7.44 25.18 19.50
N SER A 7 -8.41 26.07 19.27
CA SER A 7 -9.84 25.76 19.41
C SER A 7 -10.29 24.67 18.43
N PHE A 8 -9.77 24.66 17.20
CA PHE A 8 -10.02 23.57 16.25
C PHE A 8 -9.46 22.24 16.77
N MET A 9 -8.21 22.23 17.25
CA MET A 9 -7.58 21.01 17.79
C MET A 9 -8.32 20.50 19.02
N ASP A 10 -8.74 21.40 19.92
CA ASP A 10 -9.54 21.04 21.09
C ASP A 10 -10.88 20.40 20.72
N THR A 11 -11.53 20.92 19.66
CA THR A 11 -12.75 20.32 19.09
C THR A 11 -12.49 18.91 18.56
N MET A 12 -11.34 18.67 17.93
CA MET A 12 -10.97 17.35 17.43
C MET A 12 -10.84 16.33 18.56
N PHE A 13 -10.22 16.69 19.68
CA PHE A 13 -10.13 15.84 20.87
C PHE A 13 -11.48 15.63 21.53
N THR A 14 -12.25 16.71 21.73
CA THR A 14 -13.57 16.66 22.38
C THR A 14 -14.56 15.77 21.62
N LYS A 15 -14.51 15.80 20.29
CA LYS A 15 -15.34 14.94 19.43
C LYS A 15 -14.82 13.51 19.27
N GLY A 16 -13.67 13.19 19.85
CA GLY A 16 -13.02 11.88 19.70
C GLY A 16 -12.49 11.62 18.28
N HIS A 17 -12.25 12.66 17.49
CA HIS A 17 -11.64 12.56 16.15
C HIS A 17 -10.11 12.46 16.20
N ALA A 18 -9.52 12.80 17.34
CA ALA A 18 -8.10 12.64 17.64
C ALA A 18 -7.93 12.18 19.09
N GLU A 19 -6.85 11.45 19.35
CA GLU A 19 -6.45 11.01 20.68
C GLU A 19 -4.99 11.39 20.92
N LEU A 20 -4.58 11.36 22.20
CA LEU A 20 -3.18 11.55 22.55
C LEU A 20 -2.37 10.38 22.00
N ALA A 21 -1.33 10.70 21.22
CA ALA A 21 -0.40 9.70 20.74
C ALA A 21 0.33 9.03 21.93
N PRO A 22 0.67 7.74 21.84
CA PRO A 22 1.51 7.07 22.82
C PRO A 22 2.84 7.80 23.05
N PRO A 23 3.46 7.65 24.24
CA PRO A 23 4.78 8.21 24.50
C PRO A 23 5.81 7.63 23.52
N LEU A 24 6.70 8.50 23.04
CA LEU A 24 7.71 8.16 22.06
C LEU A 24 8.96 7.61 22.77
N SER A 25 9.51 6.48 22.31
CA SER A 25 10.78 5.95 22.79
C SER A 25 11.93 6.48 21.94
N GLU A 26 13.01 7.00 22.52
CA GLU A 26 14.10 7.65 21.78
C GLU A 26 14.76 6.77 20.69
N ASP A 27 14.71 5.45 20.84
CA ASP A 27 15.33 4.50 19.92
C ASP A 27 14.47 4.15 18.69
N GLU A 28 13.22 4.62 18.63
CA GLU A 28 12.30 4.31 17.53
C GLU A 28 12.20 5.42 16.47
N GLU A 29 11.83 5.03 15.26
CA GLU A 29 11.58 5.97 14.17
C GLU A 29 10.21 6.64 14.34
N HIS A 30 10.17 7.97 14.29
CA HIS A 30 8.93 8.75 14.45
C HIS A 30 8.64 9.59 13.20
N TRP A 31 7.37 9.65 12.85
CA TRP A 31 6.88 10.47 11.75
C TRP A 31 5.91 11.52 12.26
N TYR A 32 6.14 12.77 11.88
CA TYR A 32 5.26 13.89 12.20
C TYR A 32 4.62 14.43 10.93
N LEU A 33 3.34 14.73 11.01
CA LEU A 33 2.59 15.34 9.92
C LEU A 33 2.52 16.85 10.14
N PRO A 34 3.16 17.68 9.31
CA PRO A 34 3.11 19.13 9.50
C PRO A 34 1.69 19.65 9.28
N THR A 35 1.30 20.61 10.12
CA THR A 35 -0.04 21.22 10.10
C THR A 35 0.04 22.73 9.93
N PHE A 36 -0.95 23.29 9.24
CA PHE A 36 -1.08 24.75 9.11
C PHE A 36 -2.55 25.16 8.95
N GLY A 37 -2.87 26.40 9.35
CA GLY A 37 -4.22 26.94 9.26
C GLY A 37 -4.44 27.80 8.03
N VAL A 38 -5.57 27.62 7.34
CA VAL A 38 -5.98 28.38 6.16
C VAL A 38 -7.37 28.99 6.37
N TYR A 39 -7.56 30.21 5.87
CA TYR A 39 -8.89 30.85 5.83
C TYR A 39 -9.43 30.84 4.40
N HIS A 40 -10.71 30.49 4.26
CA HIS A 40 -11.36 30.58 2.96
C HIS A 40 -11.67 32.06 2.65
N PRO A 41 -11.29 32.63 1.49
CA PRO A 41 -11.45 34.06 1.20
C PRO A 41 -12.89 34.57 1.34
N ARG A 42 -13.88 33.73 0.96
CA ARG A 42 -15.31 34.05 1.06
C ARG A 42 -15.97 33.61 2.37
N LYS A 43 -15.27 32.82 3.19
CA LYS A 43 -15.77 32.26 4.46
C LYS A 43 -14.61 32.26 5.48
N PRO A 44 -14.20 33.43 5.98
CA PRO A 44 -13.00 33.58 6.81
C PRO A 44 -13.13 32.93 8.19
N LYS A 45 -14.30 32.40 8.56
CA LYS A 45 -14.49 31.57 9.76
C LYS A 45 -15.38 30.36 9.41
N PRO A 46 -15.12 29.18 10.00
CA PRO A 46 -13.99 28.85 10.88
C PRO A 46 -12.67 28.65 10.11
N ILE A 47 -11.53 28.64 10.83
CA ILE A 47 -10.23 28.25 10.27
C ILE A 47 -10.28 26.81 9.77
N ARG A 48 -9.59 26.51 8.67
CA ARG A 48 -9.39 25.13 8.19
C ARG A 48 -7.97 24.71 8.53
N VAL A 49 -7.81 23.71 9.38
CA VAL A 49 -6.50 23.10 9.64
C VAL A 49 -6.21 22.06 8.57
N VAL A 50 -5.07 22.21 7.91
CA VAL A 50 -4.59 21.30 6.87
C VAL A 50 -3.49 20.44 7.46
N PHE A 51 -3.67 19.12 7.38
CA PHE A 51 -2.67 18.11 7.71
C PHE A 51 -1.93 17.73 6.42
N ASN A 52 -0.68 18.16 6.27
CA ASN A 52 0.01 18.10 4.99
C ASN A 52 0.73 16.76 4.76
N SER A 53 0.00 15.78 4.25
CA SER A 53 0.53 14.46 3.87
C SER A 53 1.45 14.44 2.65
N SER A 54 1.56 15.56 1.93
CA SER A 54 2.49 15.72 0.81
C SER A 54 3.85 16.28 1.22
N ALA A 55 4.00 16.72 2.47
CA ALA A 55 5.27 17.20 2.98
C ALA A 55 6.32 16.10 2.87
N ARG A 56 7.45 16.43 2.25
CA ARG A 56 8.54 15.49 2.01
C ARG A 56 9.61 15.64 3.08
N TYR A 57 10.06 14.52 3.62
CA TYR A 57 11.22 14.41 4.49
C TYR A 57 12.09 13.24 4.01
N ASN A 58 13.40 13.45 3.93
CA ASN A 58 14.35 12.46 3.39
C ASN A 58 13.92 11.81 2.06
N GLY A 59 13.29 12.60 1.18
CA GLY A 59 12.87 12.17 -0.16
C GLY A 59 11.51 11.47 -0.25
N ALA A 60 10.83 11.21 0.87
CA ALA A 60 9.52 10.56 0.92
C ALA A 60 8.46 11.44 1.61
N SER A 61 7.20 11.28 1.20
CA SER A 61 6.02 11.84 1.89
C SER A 61 5.06 10.72 2.28
N LEU A 62 4.10 10.99 3.17
CA LEU A 62 3.09 10.00 3.56
C LEU A 62 2.31 9.49 2.33
N ASN A 63 1.96 10.38 1.40
CA ASN A 63 1.27 9.99 0.16
C ASN A 63 2.10 9.07 -0.75
N ASP A 64 3.44 9.11 -0.67
CA ASP A 64 4.31 8.22 -1.48
C ASP A 64 4.33 6.78 -0.95
N VAL A 65 3.99 6.57 0.34
CA VAL A 65 4.10 5.27 1.02
C VAL A 65 2.75 4.60 1.32
N LEU A 66 1.65 5.35 1.23
CA LEU A 66 0.31 4.81 1.38
C LEU A 66 -0.08 3.98 0.14
N LEU A 67 -0.56 2.75 0.37
CA LEU A 67 -1.14 1.93 -0.69
C LEU A 67 -2.46 2.55 -1.13
N THR A 68 -2.52 2.98 -2.39
CA THR A 68 -3.79 3.40 -2.99
C THR A 68 -4.69 2.17 -3.12
N GLY A 69 -5.80 2.16 -2.38
CA GLY A 69 -6.87 1.18 -2.56
C GLY A 69 -7.53 1.31 -3.95
N PRO A 70 -8.39 0.35 -4.33
CA PRO A 70 -9.22 0.53 -5.52
C PRO A 70 -10.12 1.75 -5.37
N ASP A 71 -10.46 2.40 -6.49
CA ASP A 71 -11.45 3.48 -6.48
C ASP A 71 -12.82 2.88 -6.17
N LEU A 72 -13.39 3.26 -5.03
CA LEU A 72 -14.70 2.83 -4.56
C LEU A 72 -15.81 3.84 -4.91
N ASN A 73 -15.46 4.96 -5.57
CA ASN A 73 -16.44 5.97 -5.93
C ASN A 73 -17.34 5.47 -7.07
N ASN A 74 -18.63 5.76 -6.95
CA ASN A 74 -19.54 5.61 -8.07
C ASN A 74 -19.20 6.62 -9.16
N THR A 75 -19.27 6.20 -10.43
CA THR A 75 -19.07 7.12 -11.54
C THR A 75 -20.14 8.21 -11.52
N LEU A 76 -19.73 9.47 -11.74
CA LEU A 76 -20.66 10.61 -11.77
C LEU A 76 -21.80 10.39 -12.77
N LEU A 77 -21.48 9.84 -13.95
CA LEU A 77 -22.48 9.49 -14.97
C LEU A 77 -23.51 8.49 -14.43
N GLY A 78 -23.05 7.43 -13.75
CA GLY A 78 -23.94 6.43 -13.16
C GLY A 78 -24.83 7.01 -12.07
N VAL A 79 -24.30 7.94 -11.26
CA VAL A 79 -25.09 8.68 -10.26
C VAL A 79 -26.15 9.54 -10.93
N LEU A 80 -25.80 10.34 -11.94
CA LEU A 80 -26.73 11.24 -12.62
C LEU A 80 -27.85 10.49 -13.38
N ILE A 81 -27.56 9.36 -14.01
CA ILE A 81 -28.57 8.53 -14.67
C ILE A 81 -29.58 7.99 -13.66
N ARG A 82 -29.10 7.46 -12.52
CA ARG A 82 -29.99 6.96 -11.45
C ARG A 82 -30.82 8.09 -10.83
N PHE A 83 -30.24 9.28 -10.70
CA PHE A 83 -30.93 10.46 -10.16
C PHE A 83 -32.13 10.90 -11.03
N ARG A 84 -32.11 10.59 -12.34
CA ARG A 84 -33.20 10.89 -13.28
C ARG A 84 -34.22 9.76 -13.42
N LYS A 85 -33.99 8.60 -12.80
CA LYS A 85 -34.82 7.41 -12.99
C LYS A 85 -36.21 7.59 -12.37
N GLU A 86 -36.27 8.21 -11.20
CA GLU A 86 -37.50 8.40 -10.44
C GLU A 86 -37.98 9.86 -10.52
N ALA A 87 -39.27 10.10 -10.29
CA ALA A 87 -39.86 11.45 -10.38
C ALA A 87 -39.37 12.41 -9.28
N ILE A 88 -38.85 11.89 -8.17
CA ILE A 88 -38.41 12.64 -7.00
C ILE A 88 -37.01 12.18 -6.62
N ALA A 89 -36.12 13.14 -6.38
CA ALA A 89 -34.76 12.88 -5.94
C ALA A 89 -34.46 13.64 -4.64
N LEU A 90 -33.74 12.98 -3.73
CA LEU A 90 -33.34 13.54 -2.44
C LEU A 90 -31.83 13.73 -2.40
N THR A 91 -31.40 14.85 -1.84
CA THR A 91 -30.00 15.17 -1.62
C THR A 91 -29.79 15.53 -0.16
N ALA A 92 -28.74 14.98 0.44
CA ALA A 92 -28.30 15.34 1.79
C ALA A 92 -26.78 15.47 1.79
N ASP A 93 -26.27 16.39 2.62
CA ASP A 93 -24.84 16.53 2.89
C ASP A 93 -24.54 15.91 4.27
N ILE A 94 -23.54 15.03 4.33
CA ILE A 94 -23.10 14.44 5.59
C ILE A 94 -21.95 15.29 6.10
N GLU A 95 -22.25 16.12 7.10
CA GLU A 95 -21.23 16.93 7.75
C GLU A 95 -20.12 16.03 8.29
N GLN A 96 -18.85 16.37 8.00
CA GLN A 96 -17.70 15.70 8.62
C GLN A 96 -17.62 14.18 8.34
N MET A 97 -18.18 13.71 7.21
CA MET A 97 -18.27 12.29 6.82
C MET A 97 -16.99 11.46 7.04
N PHE A 98 -15.81 12.01 6.77
CA PHE A 98 -14.55 11.28 6.93
C PHE A 98 -14.23 10.90 8.38
N TYR A 99 -14.76 11.63 9.36
CA TYR A 99 -14.60 11.31 10.79
C TYR A 99 -15.57 10.24 11.29
N CYS A 100 -16.52 9.79 10.46
CA CYS A 100 -17.43 8.69 10.80
C CYS A 100 -16.78 7.31 10.67
N PHE A 101 -15.53 7.23 10.21
CA PHE A 101 -14.78 5.98 10.07
C PHE A 101 -13.71 5.86 11.14
N LEU A 102 -13.65 4.71 11.82
CA LEU A 102 -12.60 4.42 12.78
C LEU A 102 -11.33 3.96 12.03
N CYS A 103 -10.22 4.67 12.23
CA CYS A 103 -8.91 4.20 11.80
C CYS A 103 -8.30 3.33 12.91
N SER A 104 -8.20 2.01 12.68
CA SER A 104 -7.44 1.15 13.59
C SER A 104 -5.94 1.39 13.41
N VAL A 105 -5.24 1.76 14.49
CA VAL A 105 -3.80 2.03 14.50
C VAL A 105 -2.97 0.72 14.47
N HIS A 106 -3.61 -0.44 14.45
CA HIS A 106 -2.92 -1.73 14.33
C HIS A 106 -2.59 -2.03 12.87
N LEU A 107 -1.56 -1.35 12.33
CA LEU A 107 -0.90 -1.75 11.08
C LEU A 107 0.03 -2.96 11.29
N HIS A 108 -0.33 -3.90 12.16
CA HIS A 108 0.32 -5.20 12.16
C HIS A 108 -0.12 -5.93 10.90
N THR A 109 0.77 -6.00 9.92
CA THR A 109 0.60 -6.92 8.80
C THR A 109 0.93 -8.32 9.32
N SER A 110 0.00 -8.96 10.02
CA SER A 110 0.12 -10.37 10.37
C SER A 110 -0.02 -11.17 9.08
N THR A 111 1.09 -11.74 8.62
CA THR A 111 1.08 -12.59 7.44
C THR A 111 0.49 -13.94 7.84
N SER A 112 -0.67 -14.30 7.27
CA SER A 112 -1.29 -15.61 7.49
C SER A 112 -0.44 -16.76 6.93
N SER A 113 0.47 -16.46 5.99
CA SER A 113 1.44 -17.40 5.44
C SER A 113 2.78 -16.72 5.19
N LYS A 114 3.86 -17.50 5.26
CA LYS A 114 5.22 -17.06 4.88
C LYS A 114 5.40 -16.88 3.36
N GLN A 115 4.36 -17.10 2.56
CA GLN A 115 4.42 -17.10 1.10
C GLN A 115 3.86 -15.80 0.48
N LEU A 116 4.45 -15.38 -0.64
CA LEU A 116 3.98 -14.24 -1.41
C LEU A 116 2.73 -14.63 -2.21
N GLY A 117 1.54 -14.31 -1.69
CA GLY A 117 0.28 -14.65 -2.33
C GLY A 117 0.10 -13.98 -3.70
N SER A 118 -0.20 -14.77 -4.73
CA SER A 118 -0.32 -14.33 -6.13
C SER A 118 -1.51 -13.39 -6.35
N GLN A 119 -2.52 -13.45 -5.48
CA GLN A 119 -3.66 -12.51 -5.46
C GLN A 119 -3.21 -11.05 -5.44
N ARG A 120 -2.06 -10.74 -4.83
CA ARG A 120 -1.49 -9.38 -4.79
C ARG A 120 -1.06 -8.87 -6.17
N PHE A 121 -0.75 -9.76 -7.09
CA PHE A 121 -0.30 -9.42 -8.44
C PHE A 121 -1.43 -8.86 -9.30
N SER A 122 -2.68 -9.23 -9.01
CA SER A 122 -3.88 -8.69 -9.68
C SER A 122 -4.06 -7.18 -9.50
N LYS A 123 -3.42 -6.58 -8.47
CA LYS A 123 -3.48 -5.14 -8.21
C LYS A 123 -2.64 -4.31 -9.18
N PHE A 124 -1.84 -4.95 -10.04
CA PHE A 124 -0.99 -4.26 -10.99
C PHE A 124 -1.61 -4.29 -12.39
N SER A 125 -1.64 -3.13 -13.04
CA SER A 125 -2.21 -2.96 -14.39
C SER A 125 -1.39 -3.63 -15.49
N SER A 126 -0.09 -3.88 -15.26
CA SER A 126 0.79 -4.51 -16.23
C SER A 126 1.87 -5.38 -15.59
N ARG A 127 2.39 -6.34 -16.38
CA ARG A 127 3.56 -7.15 -16.01
C ARG A 127 4.78 -6.28 -15.69
N LYS A 128 5.02 -5.20 -16.45
CA LYS A 128 6.14 -4.28 -16.23
C LYS A 128 6.03 -3.57 -14.87
N SER A 129 4.84 -3.08 -14.51
CA SER A 129 4.63 -2.43 -13.20
C SER A 129 4.78 -3.40 -12.03
N LEU A 130 4.33 -4.65 -12.21
CA LEU A 130 4.49 -5.69 -11.19
C LEU A 130 5.96 -6.06 -10.99
N ILE A 131 6.70 -6.33 -12.08
CA ILE A 131 8.13 -6.65 -12.00
C ILE A 131 8.88 -5.54 -11.29
N ARG A 132 8.69 -4.29 -11.70
CA ARG A 132 9.33 -3.12 -11.06
C ARG A 132 9.01 -3.01 -9.56
N ALA A 133 7.78 -3.30 -9.16
CA ALA A 133 7.42 -3.30 -7.73
C ALA A 133 8.13 -4.40 -6.95
N ILE A 134 8.15 -5.64 -7.48
CA ILE A 134 8.85 -6.77 -6.85
C ILE A 134 10.37 -6.53 -6.84
N THR A 135 10.95 -5.97 -7.90
CA THR A 135 12.37 -5.60 -7.95
C THR A 135 12.74 -4.65 -6.82
N ARG A 136 11.95 -3.60 -6.61
CA ARG A 136 12.16 -2.64 -5.51
C ARG A 136 12.07 -3.30 -4.13
N LEU A 137 11.14 -4.23 -3.95
CA LEU A 137 11.04 -4.99 -2.70
C LEU A 137 12.28 -5.87 -2.48
N VAL A 138 12.75 -6.57 -3.51
CA VAL A 138 13.99 -7.37 -3.44
C VAL A 138 15.19 -6.50 -3.09
N HIS A 139 15.29 -5.31 -3.70
CA HIS A 139 16.32 -4.33 -3.40
C HIS A 139 16.29 -3.92 -1.92
N ILE A 140 15.12 -3.55 -1.39
CA ILE A 140 14.94 -3.16 0.01
C ILE A 140 15.31 -4.33 0.94
N VAL A 141 14.79 -5.54 0.71
CA VAL A 141 15.05 -6.72 1.55
C VAL A 141 16.55 -7.04 1.63
N ARG A 142 17.29 -6.91 0.52
CA ARG A 142 18.74 -7.09 0.51
C ARG A 142 19.45 -6.07 1.39
N LEU A 143 19.01 -4.80 1.40
CA LEU A 143 19.62 -3.77 2.25
C LEU A 143 19.39 -4.02 3.75
N PHE A 144 18.28 -4.69 4.11
CA PHE A 144 18.07 -5.15 5.48
C PHE A 144 18.91 -6.39 5.83
N SER A 145 19.21 -7.24 4.84
CA SER A 145 19.90 -8.53 5.03
C SER A 145 21.42 -8.43 4.98
N THR A 146 21.97 -7.42 4.29
CA THR A 146 23.42 -7.22 4.12
C THR A 146 23.86 -5.91 4.77
N SER A 147 24.82 -6.00 5.71
CA SER A 147 25.51 -4.83 6.27
C SER A 147 26.39 -4.09 5.23
N GLN A 148 26.48 -4.62 4.01
CA GLN A 148 27.29 -4.06 2.92
C GLN A 148 26.57 -2.93 2.18
N LYS A 149 27.13 -1.73 2.31
CA LYS A 149 26.80 -0.53 1.53
C LYS A 149 27.19 -0.74 0.06
N LYS A 150 26.25 -1.04 -0.83
CA LYS A 150 26.47 -0.74 -2.27
C LYS A 150 26.15 0.74 -2.50
N ASN A 151 27.12 1.50 -2.98
CA ASN A 151 27.03 2.91 -3.40
C ASN A 151 26.57 3.95 -2.37
N GLY A 152 26.62 3.67 -1.07
CA GLY A 152 26.45 4.66 0.01
C GLY A 152 25.10 5.42 0.09
N CYS A 153 24.21 5.27 -0.90
CA CYS A 153 23.00 6.05 -1.06
C CYS A 153 21.74 5.37 -0.53
N CYS A 154 21.77 4.05 -0.30
CA CYS A 154 20.58 3.26 0.01
C CYS A 154 20.70 2.62 1.40
N LYS A 155 19.79 2.97 2.34
CA LYS A 155 19.73 2.41 3.70
C LYS A 155 18.26 2.22 4.11
N GLY A 156 17.93 1.04 4.64
CA GLY A 156 16.61 0.75 5.18
C GLY A 156 15.48 0.91 4.15
N TRP A 157 14.28 1.20 4.66
CA TRP A 157 13.11 1.48 3.82
C TRP A 157 13.26 2.84 3.14
N HIS A 158 13.25 2.88 1.81
CA HIS A 158 13.40 4.12 1.06
C HIS A 158 12.89 3.95 -0.39
N TYR A 159 12.68 5.07 -1.08
CA TYR A 159 12.37 5.08 -2.51
C TYR A 159 13.66 5.23 -3.34
N CYS A 160 14.13 4.13 -3.91
CA CYS A 160 15.31 4.15 -4.78
C CYS A 160 14.96 4.69 -6.18
N LYS A 161 15.72 5.71 -6.63
CA LYS A 161 15.63 6.28 -7.98
C LYS A 161 16.61 5.65 -8.97
N ALA A 162 17.51 4.77 -8.51
CA ALA A 162 18.41 4.06 -9.39
C ALA A 162 17.62 3.18 -10.36
N GLU A 163 18.17 3.00 -11.57
CA GLU A 163 17.58 2.07 -12.53
C GLU A 163 17.80 0.64 -12.05
N ASP A 164 16.75 -0.18 -12.17
CA ASP A 164 16.78 -1.59 -11.82
C ASP A 164 17.73 -2.34 -12.78
N THR A 165 18.61 -3.20 -12.26
CA THR A 165 19.46 -4.02 -13.15
C THR A 165 18.65 -5.13 -13.83
N VAL A 166 19.16 -5.64 -14.95
CA VAL A 166 18.52 -6.75 -15.68
C VAL A 166 18.44 -8.00 -14.79
N GLU A 167 19.47 -8.26 -13.99
CA GLU A 167 19.51 -9.39 -13.06
C GLU A 167 18.43 -9.28 -11.98
N GLU A 168 18.20 -8.07 -11.45
CA GLU A 168 17.16 -7.84 -10.44
C GLU A 168 15.76 -8.02 -11.02
N SER A 169 15.56 -7.56 -12.26
CA SER A 169 14.29 -7.75 -12.99
C SER A 169 14.03 -9.22 -13.32
N ASN A 170 15.07 -9.99 -13.67
CA ASN A 170 14.97 -11.43 -13.90
C ASN A 170 14.64 -12.17 -12.61
N ARG A 171 15.28 -11.81 -11.49
CA ARG A 171 14.98 -12.38 -10.17
C ARG A 171 13.55 -12.06 -9.73
N ALA A 172 13.09 -10.83 -9.91
CA ALA A 172 11.71 -10.45 -9.62
C ALA A 172 10.71 -11.26 -10.47
N SER A 173 11.01 -11.46 -11.74
CA SER A 173 10.20 -12.30 -12.63
C SER A 173 10.13 -13.75 -12.14
N ALA A 174 11.25 -14.33 -11.71
CA ALA A 174 11.30 -15.68 -11.16
C ALA A 174 10.46 -15.80 -9.87
N ILE A 175 10.55 -14.82 -8.96
CA ILE A 175 9.75 -14.79 -7.72
C ILE A 175 8.24 -14.77 -8.03
N ILE A 176 7.82 -13.97 -9.02
CA ILE A 176 6.41 -13.90 -9.43
C ILE A 176 5.94 -15.25 -9.96
N ILE A 177 6.74 -15.88 -10.84
CA ILE A 177 6.42 -17.19 -11.43
C ILE A 177 6.33 -18.25 -10.34
N GLN A 178 7.32 -18.31 -9.44
CA GLN A 178 7.35 -19.27 -8.32
C GLN A 178 6.14 -19.11 -7.40
N ALA A 179 5.73 -17.87 -7.12
CA ALA A 179 4.54 -17.61 -6.31
C ALA A 179 3.25 -18.12 -6.98
N VAL A 180 3.06 -17.86 -8.28
CA VAL A 180 1.90 -18.36 -9.03
C VAL A 180 1.93 -19.88 -9.14
N GLN A 181 3.07 -20.46 -9.51
CA GLN A 181 3.22 -21.91 -9.63
C GLN A 181 2.99 -22.63 -8.29
N GLY A 182 3.49 -22.07 -7.19
CA GLY A 182 3.31 -22.61 -5.84
C GLY A 182 1.85 -22.64 -5.40
N GLU A 183 1.00 -21.75 -5.92
CA GLU A 183 -0.45 -21.76 -5.66
C GLU A 183 -1.21 -22.67 -6.63
N VAL A 184 -0.95 -22.53 -7.93
CA VAL A 184 -1.72 -23.19 -9.00
C VAL A 184 -1.33 -24.67 -9.17
N TYR A 185 -0.04 -24.98 -9.06
CA TYR A 185 0.53 -26.32 -9.30
C TYR A 185 1.15 -26.93 -8.03
N SER A 186 0.58 -26.59 -6.87
CA SER A 186 1.13 -26.99 -5.57
C SER A 186 1.23 -28.52 -5.40
N GLN A 187 0.33 -29.27 -6.03
CA GLN A 187 0.33 -30.73 -5.99
C GLN A 187 1.42 -31.31 -6.88
N GLU A 188 1.52 -30.82 -8.13
CA GLU A 188 2.55 -31.24 -9.08
C GLU A 188 3.96 -30.97 -8.56
N ILE A 189 4.18 -29.78 -8.00
CA ILE A 189 5.46 -29.40 -7.39
C ILE A 189 5.83 -30.39 -6.28
N LYS A 190 4.89 -30.74 -5.39
CA LYS A 190 5.13 -31.73 -4.32
C LYS A 190 5.47 -33.11 -4.87
N CYS A 191 4.81 -33.55 -5.95
CA CYS A 191 5.11 -34.82 -6.59
C CYS A 191 6.53 -34.83 -7.17
N ILE A 192 6.93 -33.79 -7.91
CA ILE A 192 8.27 -33.69 -8.51
C ILE A 192 9.35 -33.66 -7.42
N GLN A 193 9.14 -32.89 -6.34
CA GLN A 193 10.07 -32.85 -5.19
C GLN A 193 10.26 -34.22 -4.52
N ARG A 194 9.22 -35.05 -4.49
CA ARG A 194 9.26 -36.41 -3.93
C ARG A 194 9.66 -37.49 -4.93
N HIS A 195 9.92 -37.10 -6.18
CA HIS A 195 10.20 -38.01 -7.30
C HIS A 195 9.03 -38.98 -7.55
N GLU A 196 7.80 -38.51 -7.32
CA GLU A 196 6.56 -39.23 -7.57
C GLU A 196 5.96 -38.85 -8.93
N LYS A 197 5.12 -39.73 -9.47
CA LYS A 197 4.39 -39.46 -10.71
C LYS A 197 3.32 -38.39 -10.49
N ILE A 198 3.26 -37.45 -11.42
CA ILE A 198 2.26 -36.37 -11.43
C ILE A 198 0.85 -36.95 -11.68
N PRO A 199 -0.21 -36.35 -11.08
CA PRO A 199 -1.59 -36.77 -11.32
C PRO A 199 -1.94 -36.84 -12.81
N LYS A 200 -2.67 -37.89 -13.20
CA LYS A 200 -3.07 -38.09 -14.61
C LYS A 200 -3.93 -36.95 -15.17
N SER A 201 -4.63 -36.21 -14.29
CA SER A 201 -5.47 -35.07 -14.61
C SER A 201 -4.71 -33.75 -14.75
N SER A 202 -3.42 -33.72 -14.42
CA SER A 202 -2.63 -32.49 -14.48
C SER A 202 -2.43 -32.04 -15.94
N PRO A 203 -2.57 -30.74 -16.25
CA PRO A 203 -2.24 -30.21 -17.56
C PRO A 203 -0.74 -30.32 -17.88
N LEU A 204 0.11 -30.48 -16.86
CA LEU A 204 1.57 -30.57 -17.01
C LEU A 204 2.07 -31.99 -17.29
N LYS A 205 1.21 -33.01 -17.21
CA LYS A 205 1.62 -34.42 -17.29
C LYS A 205 2.43 -34.76 -18.54
N ASN A 206 2.08 -34.18 -19.69
CA ASN A 206 2.71 -34.48 -20.98
C ASN A 206 3.92 -33.57 -21.29
N LEU A 207 4.27 -32.66 -20.37
CA LEU A 207 5.31 -31.64 -20.58
C LEU A 207 6.63 -31.98 -19.86
N ASP A 208 6.75 -33.17 -19.28
CA ASP A 208 7.90 -33.64 -18.50
C ASP A 208 8.48 -32.57 -17.54
N PRO A 209 7.66 -32.06 -16.60
CA PRO A 209 8.04 -30.91 -15.79
C PRO A 209 9.09 -31.29 -14.75
N PHE A 210 10.05 -30.39 -14.54
CA PHE A 210 11.12 -30.49 -13.55
C PHE A 210 11.21 -29.21 -12.71
N ILE A 211 11.99 -29.25 -11.62
CA ILE A 211 12.25 -28.10 -10.77
C ILE A 211 13.64 -27.58 -11.08
N ASP A 212 13.72 -26.33 -11.50
CA ASP A 212 14.98 -25.62 -11.72
C ASP A 212 15.79 -25.53 -10.40
N ALA A 213 17.10 -25.74 -10.49
CA ALA A 213 18.02 -25.42 -9.40
C ALA A 213 18.32 -23.92 -9.43
N PHE A 214 17.71 -23.16 -8.51
CA PHE A 214 17.97 -21.74 -8.32
C PHE A 214 18.75 -21.47 -7.03
#